data_AF-A0A924TQ52-F1
#
_entry.id   AF-A0A924TQ52-F1
#
_cell.length_a   1.000
_cell.length_b   1.000
_cell.length_c   1.000
_cell.angle_alpha   90.00
_cell.angle_beta   90.00
_cell.angle_gamma   90.00
#
_symmetry.space_group_name_H-M   'P 1'
#
loop_
_entity.id
_entity.type
_entity.pdbx_description
1 polymer ?
#
loop_
_entity_poly.entity_id
_entity_poly.type
_entity_poly.pdbx_seq_one_letter_code
_entity_poly.pdbx_strand_id
1 'polypeptide(L)'
;MVQRVCILGATGSVGSSTLDVMALHPERYEAFALTAFHRIDALARLCRQWRPRFAVVGTTAQAAVLRDELARDDLPTEVLHGEAAL
;
A
#
# COMPACT_ATOMS: atom_id res chain seq x y z
N MET A 1 -20.43 -7.53 4.78
CA MET A 1 -19.20 -8.08 4.16
C MET A 1 -18.34 -6.89 3.78
N VAL A 2 -17.07 -6.86 4.20
CA VAL A 2 -16.14 -5.75 3.89
C VAL A 2 -15.63 -5.90 2.45
N GLN A 3 -15.57 -4.80 1.69
CA GLN A 3 -15.04 -4.77 0.34
C GLN A 3 -13.52 -4.54 0.36
N ARG A 4 -12.79 -5.40 -0.35
CA ARG A 4 -11.34 -5.34 -0.50
C ARG A 4 -10.97 -4.52 -1.71
N VAL A 5 -10.16 -3.48 -1.51
CA VAL A 5 -9.77 -2.55 -2.57
C VAL A 5 -8.27 -2.67 -2.84
N CYS A 6 -7.90 -2.82 -4.11
CA CYS A 6 -6.53 -2.66 -4.60
C CYS A 6 -6.38 -1.26 -5.18
N ILE A 7 -5.38 -0.49 -4.72
CA ILE A 7 -5.16 0.88 -5.18
C ILE A 7 -3.83 0.96 -5.93
N LEU A 8 -3.96 1.08 -7.24
CA LEU A 8 -2.83 1.29 -8.15
C LEU A 8 -2.44 2.77 -8.13
N GLY A 9 -1.29 3.11 -7.54
CA GLY A 9 -0.88 4.50 -7.34
C GLY A 9 -1.49 5.15 -6.10
N ALA A 10 -1.46 4.45 -4.97
CA ALA A 10 -1.99 4.89 -3.68
C ALA A 10 -1.41 6.22 -3.17
N THR A 11 -0.19 6.56 -3.60
CA THR A 11 0.46 7.82 -3.21
C THR A 11 0.10 8.99 -4.11
N GLY A 12 -0.63 8.78 -5.22
CA GLY A 12 -1.13 9.81 -6.14
C GLY A 12 -2.38 10.52 -5.62
N SER A 13 -2.83 11.58 -6.29
CA SER A 13 -4.01 12.36 -5.87
C SER A 13 -5.28 11.53 -5.83
N VAL A 14 -5.53 10.68 -6.83
CA VAL A 14 -6.70 9.79 -6.85
C VAL A 14 -6.58 8.73 -5.77
N GLY A 15 -5.40 8.14 -5.59
CA GLY A 15 -5.15 7.12 -4.56
C GLY A 15 -5.36 7.66 -3.15
N SER A 16 -4.82 8.84 -2.83
CA SER A 16 -5.00 9.48 -1.53
C SER A 16 -6.46 9.83 -1.28
N SER A 17 -7.15 10.47 -2.24
CA SER A 17 -8.57 10.81 -2.09
C SER A 17 -9.45 9.56 -1.94
N THR A 18 -9.09 8.45 -2.61
CA THR A 18 -9.79 7.18 -2.47
C THR A 18 -9.62 6.63 -1.05
N LEU A 19 -8.40 6.65 -0.51
CA LEU A 19 -8.12 6.24 0.86
C LEU A 19 -8.84 7.13 1.87
N ASP A 20 -8.91 8.44 1.64
CA ASP A 20 -9.63 9.38 2.50
C ASP A 20 -11.13 9.02 2.57
N VAL A 21 -11.76 8.72 1.44
CA VAL A 21 -13.17 8.27 1.41
C VAL A 21 -13.34 6.91 2.08
N MET A 22 -12.41 5.97 1.86
CA MET A 22 -12.45 4.67 2.54
C MET A 22 -12.32 4.84 4.06
N ALA A 23 -11.53 5.81 4.53
CA ALA A 23 -11.32 6.04 5.96
C ALA A 23 -12.58 6.54 6.67
N LEU A 24 -13.52 7.14 5.94
CA LEU A 24 -14.83 7.53 6.45
C LEU A 24 -15.79 6.33 6.62
N HIS A 25 -15.45 5.16 6.07
CA HIS A 25 -16.27 3.95 6.06
C HIS A 25 -15.46 2.67 6.35
N PRO A 26 -14.75 2.60 7.49
CA PRO A 26 -13.85 1.48 7.82
C PRO A 26 -14.58 0.13 7.98
N GLU A 27 -15.88 0.14 8.24
CA GLU A 27 -16.73 -1.06 8.31
C GLU A 27 -17.11 -1.63 6.94
N ARG A 28 -16.89 -0.84 5.87
CA ARG A 28 -17.27 -1.19 4.50
C ARG A 28 -16.06 -1.48 3.62
N TYR A 29 -14.92 -0.86 3.88
CA TYR A 29 -13.75 -0.97 3.01
C TYR A 29 -12.48 -1.32 3.77
N GLU A 30 -11.66 -2.16 3.16
CA GLU A 30 -10.28 -2.41 3.58
C GLU A 30 -9.33 -2.32 2.38
N ALA A 31 -8.13 -1.80 2.61
CA ALA A 31 -7.09 -1.79 1.60
C ALA A 31 -6.42 -3.17 1.56
N PHE A 32 -6.61 -3.90 0.48
CA PHE A 32 -5.98 -5.21 0.30
C PHE A 32 -4.56 -5.10 -0.26
N ALA A 33 -4.37 -4.20 -1.21
CA ALA A 33 -3.08 -3.95 -1.84
C ALA A 33 -2.90 -2.46 -2.15
N LEU A 34 -1.70 -1.94 -1.89
CA LEU A 34 -1.32 -0.56 -2.19
C LEU A 34 -0.08 -0.54 -3.08
N THR A 35 -0.07 0.29 -4.12
CA THR A 35 1.09 0.40 -5.00
C THR A 35 1.61 1.84 -5.09
N ALA A 36 2.92 1.99 -5.27
CA ALA A 36 3.54 3.30 -5.51
C ALA A 36 4.79 3.19 -6.38
N PHE A 37 5.00 4.18 -7.25
CA PHE A 37 6.12 4.14 -8.19
C PHE A 37 7.37 4.89 -7.68
N HIS A 38 7.24 6.04 -7.01
CA HIS A 38 8.40 6.84 -6.56
C HIS A 38 8.41 7.18 -5.07
N ARG A 39 7.24 7.36 -4.45
CA ARG A 39 7.13 7.85 -3.06
C ARG A 39 7.08 6.70 -2.06
N ILE A 40 8.22 6.04 -1.84
CA ILE A 40 8.31 4.84 -0.98
C ILE A 40 7.98 5.16 0.49
N ASP A 41 8.49 6.27 1.02
CA ASP A 41 8.20 6.67 2.41
C ASP A 41 6.70 6.92 2.64
N ALA A 42 6.03 7.51 1.64
CA ALA A 42 4.59 7.72 1.69
C ALA A 42 3.84 6.37 1.66
N LEU A 43 4.28 5.44 0.81
CA LEU A 43 3.72 4.08 0.77
C LEU A 43 3.94 3.34 2.11
N ALA A 44 5.11 3.47 2.74
CA ALA A 44 5.38 2.87 4.04
C ALA A 44 4.42 3.39 5.12
N ARG A 45 4.18 4.71 5.18
CA ARG A 45 3.16 5.29 6.08
C ARG A 45 1.77 4.74 5.82
N LEU A 46 1.37 4.64 4.55
CA LEU A 46 0.08 4.06 4.19
C LEU A 46 -0.01 2.59 4.59
N CYS A 47 1.07 1.81 4.45
CA CYS A 47 1.11 0.42 4.88
C CYS A 47 0.94 0.28 6.40
N ARG A 48 1.54 1.17 7.20
CA ARG A 48 1.36 1.20 8.66
C ARG A 48 -0.07 1.54 9.06
N GLN A 49 -0.71 2.48 8.36
CA GLN A 49 -2.08 2.91 8.63
C GLN A 49 -3.11 1.86 8.20
N TRP A 50 -2.98 1.32 6.99
CA TRP A 50 -3.99 0.49 6.35
C TRP A 50 -3.74 -1.01 6.46
N ARG A 51 -2.53 -1.40 6.87
CA ARG A 51 -2.08 -2.78 7.05
C ARG A 51 -2.47 -3.70 5.89
N PRO A 52 -2.22 -3.30 4.62
CA PRO A 52 -2.62 -4.10 3.47
C PRO A 52 -1.85 -5.43 3.43
N ARG A 53 -2.43 -6.43 2.76
CA ARG A 53 -1.72 -7.70 2.55
C ARG A 53 -0.55 -7.55 1.58
N PHE A 54 -0.65 -6.65 0.60
CA PHE A 54 0.38 -6.45 -0.40
C PHE A 54 0.78 -4.99 -0.56
N ALA A 55 2.08 -4.76 -0.75
CA ALA A 55 2.62 -3.49 -1.19
C ALA A 55 3.49 -3.68 -2.43
N VAL A 56 3.18 -3.00 -3.53
CA VAL A 56 3.88 -3.18 -4.82
C VAL A 56 4.61 -1.90 -5.22
N VAL A 57 5.87 -2.05 -5.62
CA VAL A 57 6.72 -0.94 -6.07
C VAL A 57 7.34 -1.23 -7.44
N GLY A 58 7.86 -0.20 -8.11
CA GLY A 58 8.32 -0.32 -9.48
C GLY A 58 9.58 -1.18 -9.66
N THR A 59 10.50 -1.17 -8.69
CA THR A 59 11.83 -1.78 -8.82
C THR A 59 12.24 -2.62 -7.62
N THR A 60 13.15 -3.56 -7.84
CA THR A 60 13.73 -4.39 -6.76
C THR A 60 14.44 -3.55 -5.69
N ALA A 61 15.12 -2.47 -6.09
CA ALA A 61 15.79 -1.55 -5.15
C ALA A 61 14.79 -0.86 -4.23
N GLN A 62 13.67 -0.37 -4.78
CA GLN A 62 12.59 0.21 -3.97
C GLN A 62 11.94 -0.81 -3.04
N ALA A 63 11.82 -2.06 -3.48
CA ALA A 63 11.26 -3.13 -2.65
C ALA A 63 12.17 -3.44 -1.46
N ALA A 64 13.50 -3.43 -1.65
CA ALA A 64 14.44 -3.57 -0.54
C ALA A 64 14.27 -2.44 0.49
N VAL A 65 14.23 -1.18 0.02
CA VAL A 65 13.99 -0.01 0.89
C VAL A 65 12.67 -0.13 1.65
N LEU A 66 11.58 -0.49 0.96
CA LEU A 66 10.27 -0.63 1.61
C LEU A 66 10.26 -1.78 2.64
N ARG A 67 10.92 -2.90 2.35
CA ARG A 67 11.04 -4.00 3.31
C ARG A 67 11.80 -3.58 4.54
N ASP A 68 12.91 -2.85 4.40
CA ASP A 68 13.68 -2.35 5.53
C ASP A 68 12.89 -1.36 6.38
N GLU A 69 12.11 -0.47 5.73
CA GLU A 69 11.19 0.45 6.40
C GLU A 69 10.12 -0.28 7.23
N LEU A 70 9.58 -1.38 6.70
CA LEU A 70 8.50 -2.14 7.34
C LEU A 70 9.02 -3.28 8.24
N ALA A 71 10.32 -3.59 8.22
CA ALA A 71 10.89 -4.74 8.94
C ALA A 71 10.72 -4.67 10.47
N ARG A 72 10.57 -3.45 11.00
CA ARG A 72 10.32 -3.23 12.44
C ARG A 72 8.85 -3.18 12.80
N ASP A 73 7.97 -3.16 11.81
CA ASP A 73 6.53 -3.10 12.00
C ASP A 73 5.96 -4.52 11.97
N ASP A 74 5.11 -4.86 12.94
CA ASP A 74 4.36 -6.12 12.92
C ASP A 74 3.19 -6.00 11.93
N LEU A 75 3.49 -6.05 10.63
CA LEU A 75 2.53 -5.90 9.53
C LEU A 75 2.39 -7.18 8.72
N PRO A 76 1.18 -7.51 8.22
CA PRO A 76 0.96 -8.64 7.33
C PRO A 76 1.41 -8.37 5.88
N THR A 77 2.08 -7.24 5.63
CA THR A 77 2.34 -6.71 4.29
C THR A 77 3.48 -7.46 3.60
N GLU A 78 3.15 -8.14 2.50
CA GLU A 78 4.12 -8.72 1.59
C GLU A 78 4.53 -7.68 0.52
N VAL A 79 5.84 -7.39 0.42
CA VAL A 79 6.38 -6.42 -0.54
C VAL A 79 6.78 -7.11 -1.83
N LEU A 80 6.14 -6.73 -2.94
CA LEU A 80 6.39 -7.20 -4.30
C LEU A 80 6.92 -6.08 -5.22
N HIS A 81 7.43 -6.42 -6.39
CA HIS A 81 7.95 -5.44 -7.34
C HIS A 81 7.78 -5.80 -8.82
N GLY A 82 7.81 -4.76 -9.66
CA GLY A 82 7.80 -4.87 -11.12
C GLY A 82 6.40 -5.09 -11.70
N GLU A 83 6.32 -5.12 -13.03
CA GLU A 83 5.04 -5.23 -13.76
C GLU A 83 4.30 -6.54 -13.50
N ALA A 84 5.03 -7.65 -13.30
CA ALA A 84 4.41 -8.94 -12.99
C ALA A 84 3.69 -8.98 -11.63
N ALA A 85 3.90 -7.97 -10.78
CA ALA A 85 3.29 -7.84 -9.47
C ALA A 85 2.12 -6.85 -9.43
N LEU A 86 1.79 -6.17 -10.54
CA LEU A 86 0.63 -5.30 -10.70
C LEU A 86 -0.57 -6.07 -11.28
#